data_AF-A0A818EMV1-F1
#
_entry.id   AF-A0A818EMV1-F1
#
_cell.length_a   1.000
_cell.length_b   1.000
_cell.length_c   1.000
_cell.angle_alpha   90.00
_cell.angle_beta   90.00
_cell.angle_gamma   90.00
#
_symmetry.space_group_name_H-M   'P 1'
#
loop_
_entity.id
_entity.type
_entity.pdbx_description
1 polymer ?
#
loop_
_entity_poly.entity_id
_entity_poly.type
_entity_poly.pdbx_seq_one_letter_code
_entity_poly.pdbx_strand_id
1 'polypeptide(L)'
;IEGFYDDVVELTPKEREEFKKLPFDIERYKKGLDVDELHGEEGFSTVERTWARPTLDCNRIWGGFQGEGAKTVLPSKAGAKISMRLVPNQAPDKLEKLFSDFVYKVAPKSVKVKVIGGHNGKPAVTPIDSPAINAAVEALKKGFGKDPVFMKEGGSIPLVTTFKDVLGANTVLLGFGLTDT
;
A
#
# COMPACT_ATOMS: atom_id res chain seq x y z
N ILE A 1 8.04 10.80 -8.98
CA ILE A 1 7.91 10.28 -10.38
C ILE A 1 6.73 11.01 -10.98
N GLU A 2 6.96 11.76 -12.06
CA GLU A 2 5.87 12.48 -12.74
C GLU A 2 4.79 11.48 -13.20
N GLY A 3 3.53 11.81 -12.99
CA GLY A 3 2.40 10.96 -13.33
C GLY A 3 2.06 9.84 -12.34
N PHE A 4 2.81 9.69 -11.23
CA PHE A 4 2.58 8.61 -10.26
C PHE A 4 1.23 8.73 -9.53
N TYR A 5 0.78 9.96 -9.28
CA TYR A 5 -0.44 10.27 -8.53
C TYR A 5 -1.65 10.58 -9.43
N ASP A 6 -1.48 10.64 -10.75
CA ASP A 6 -2.52 11.13 -11.68
C ASP A 6 -3.82 10.30 -11.64
N ASP A 7 -3.71 8.99 -11.40
CA ASP A 7 -4.86 8.09 -11.33
C ASP A 7 -5.34 7.85 -9.88
N VAL A 8 -4.73 8.50 -8.88
CA VAL A 8 -5.11 8.30 -7.48
C VAL A 8 -6.46 8.97 -7.22
N VAL A 9 -7.42 8.19 -6.73
CA VAL A 9 -8.73 8.71 -6.38
C VAL A 9 -8.65 9.51 -5.08
N GLU A 10 -9.19 10.73 -5.11
CA GLU A 10 -9.31 11.57 -3.92
C GLU A 10 -10.30 10.99 -2.91
N LEU A 11 -9.96 11.11 -1.63
CA LEU A 11 -10.81 10.64 -0.55
C LEU A 11 -12.05 11.53 -0.43
N THR A 12 -13.22 10.88 -0.42
CA THR A 12 -14.48 11.59 -0.19
C THR A 12 -14.58 12.04 1.28
N PRO A 13 -15.30 13.13 1.58
CA PRO A 13 -15.54 13.55 2.98
C PRO A 13 -16.14 12.42 3.83
N LYS A 14 -17.02 11.61 3.24
CA LYS A 14 -17.65 10.47 3.92
C LYS A 14 -16.61 9.40 4.29
N GLU A 15 -15.71 9.03 3.38
CA GLU A 15 -14.63 8.07 3.71
C GLU A 15 -13.71 8.60 4.81
N ARG A 16 -13.38 9.90 4.78
CA ARG A 16 -12.57 10.53 5.83
C ARG A 16 -13.25 10.48 7.19
N GLU A 17 -14.55 10.73 7.25
CA GLU A 17 -15.33 10.61 8.49
C GLU A 17 -15.41 9.16 8.99
N GLU A 18 -15.52 8.16 8.12
CA GLU A 18 -15.46 6.75 8.54
C GLU A 18 -14.08 6.39 9.11
N PHE A 19 -12.99 6.85 8.47
CA PHE A 19 -11.64 6.57 8.96
C PHE A 19 -11.36 7.19 10.33
N LYS A 20 -11.94 8.36 10.64
CA LYS A 20 -11.83 9.00 11.96
C LYS A 20 -12.51 8.21 13.08
N LYS A 21 -13.48 7.34 12.78
CA LYS A 21 -14.15 6.50 13.79
C LYS A 21 -13.28 5.35 14.26
N LEU A 22 -12.20 5.04 13.55
CA LEU A 22 -11.33 3.92 13.90
C LEU A 22 -10.48 4.28 15.11
N PRO A 23 -10.35 3.37 16.08
CA PRO A 23 -9.61 3.61 17.31
C PRO A 23 -8.10 3.57 17.04
N PHE A 24 -7.57 4.59 16.36
CA PHE A 24 -6.16 4.74 16.07
C PHE A 24 -5.50 5.69 17.07
N ASP A 25 -4.55 5.17 17.84
CA ASP A 25 -3.72 5.93 18.76
C ASP A 25 -2.31 6.08 18.18
N ILE A 26 -1.99 7.31 17.76
CA ILE A 26 -0.70 7.62 17.12
C ILE A 26 0.49 7.44 18.05
N GLU A 27 0.33 7.70 19.36
CA GLU A 27 1.43 7.56 20.33
C GLU A 27 1.70 6.09 20.61
N ARG A 28 0.63 5.29 20.77
CA ARG A 28 0.76 3.84 20.87
C ARG A 28 1.40 3.24 19.61
N TYR A 29 1.00 3.69 18.43
CA TYR A 29 1.54 3.21 17.17
C TYR A 29 3.04 3.51 17.03
N LYS A 30 3.46 4.76 17.30
CA LYS A 30 4.87 5.16 17.32
C LYS A 30 5.69 4.34 18.32
N LYS A 31 5.16 4.13 19.52
CA LYS A 31 5.80 3.30 20.55
C LYS A 31 5.96 1.84 20.11
N GLY A 32 4.95 1.29 19.43
CA GLY A 32 5.02 -0.08 18.89
C GLY A 32 6.07 -0.26 17.79
N LEU A 33 6.36 0.81 17.05
CA LEU A 33 7.39 0.82 15.99
C LEU A 33 8.78 1.24 16.49
N ASP A 34 8.90 1.70 17.74
CA ASP A 34 10.12 2.28 18.30
C ASP A 34 10.65 3.49 17.48
N VAL A 35 9.75 4.43 17.20
CA VAL A 35 10.06 5.67 16.44
C VAL A 35 9.55 6.92 17.15
N ASP A 36 10.28 8.02 17.01
CA ASP A 36 9.89 9.31 17.60
C ASP A 36 8.80 10.04 16.78
N GLU A 37 8.86 9.91 15.45
CA GLU A 37 7.97 10.62 14.53
C GLU A 37 7.57 9.74 13.34
N LEU A 38 6.42 10.07 12.74
CA LEU A 38 5.91 9.43 11.53
C LEU A 38 6.07 10.37 10.34
N HIS A 39 6.49 9.81 9.20
CA HIS A 39 6.62 10.55 7.94
C HIS A 39 5.64 10.03 6.88
N GLY A 40 5.27 10.88 5.93
CA GLY A 40 4.44 10.49 4.78
C GLY A 40 3.79 11.69 4.10
N GLU A 41 2.89 11.40 3.16
CA GLU A 41 2.22 12.39 2.31
C GLU A 41 1.49 13.49 3.11
N GLU A 42 1.80 14.76 2.82
CA GLU A 42 1.18 15.92 3.46
C GLU A 42 -0.34 15.96 3.19
N GLY A 43 -1.12 16.43 4.16
CA GLY A 43 -2.58 16.51 4.04
C GLY A 43 -3.34 15.19 4.28
N PHE A 44 -2.62 14.11 4.60
CA PHE A 44 -3.19 12.80 4.95
C PHE A 44 -2.67 12.32 6.31
N SER A 45 -3.55 11.77 7.13
CA SER A 45 -3.24 11.06 8.37
C SER A 45 -2.54 9.72 8.10
N THR A 46 -1.89 9.14 9.12
CA THR A 46 -1.26 7.81 9.03
C THR A 46 -2.23 6.76 8.49
N VAL A 47 -3.46 6.76 8.99
CA VAL A 47 -4.52 5.83 8.57
C VAL A 47 -4.86 5.99 7.09
N GLU A 48 -5.07 7.23 6.63
CA GLU A 48 -5.35 7.51 5.21
C GLU A 48 -4.20 7.11 4.30
N ARG A 49 -2.95 7.37 4.72
CA ARG A 49 -1.75 6.99 3.97
C ARG A 49 -1.66 5.47 3.80
N THR A 50 -1.94 4.71 4.87
CA THR A 50 -1.88 3.23 4.82
C THR A 50 -2.94 2.62 3.90
N TRP A 51 -4.09 3.27 3.73
CA TRP A 51 -5.28 2.62 3.15
C TRP A 51 -5.74 3.17 1.81
N ALA A 52 -5.39 4.41 1.51
CA ALA A 52 -5.94 5.11 0.36
C ALA A 52 -4.89 5.85 -0.46
N ARG A 53 -3.63 5.91 0.00
CA ARG A 53 -2.53 6.53 -0.75
C ARG A 53 -1.53 5.47 -1.21
N PRO A 54 -0.93 5.63 -2.40
CA PRO A 54 0.08 4.70 -2.88
C PRO A 54 1.41 4.90 -2.15
N THR A 55 2.23 3.85 -2.13
CA THR A 55 3.61 3.92 -1.57
C THR A 55 4.64 3.50 -2.60
N LEU A 56 5.90 3.88 -2.35
CA LEU A 56 7.07 3.36 -3.05
C LEU A 56 8.15 3.10 -2.01
N ASP A 57 8.46 1.83 -1.80
CA ASP A 57 9.26 1.35 -0.69
C ASP A 57 10.54 0.68 -1.19
N CYS A 58 11.69 1.05 -0.60
CA CYS A 58 12.97 0.38 -0.84
C CYS A 58 13.21 -0.72 0.18
N ASN A 59 12.84 -1.95 -0.17
CA ASN A 59 12.88 -3.11 0.72
C ASN A 59 14.28 -3.67 0.94
N ARG A 60 15.20 -3.45 -0.01
CA ARG A 60 16.57 -3.95 0.06
C ARG A 60 17.48 -3.12 -0.82
N ILE A 61 18.70 -2.90 -0.34
CA ILE A 61 19.85 -2.45 -1.12
C ILE A 61 20.94 -3.51 -0.97
N TRP A 62 21.67 -3.80 -2.03
CA TRP A 62 22.79 -4.72 -2.00
C TRP A 62 23.91 -4.27 -2.94
N GLY A 63 25.13 -4.70 -2.64
CA GLY A 63 26.34 -4.34 -3.37
C GLY A 63 27.52 -4.16 -2.42
N GLY A 64 28.75 -4.38 -2.90
CA GLY A 64 29.95 -4.19 -2.09
C GLY A 64 30.00 -5.04 -0.82
N PHE A 65 30.57 -4.47 0.24
CA PHE A 65 30.69 -5.09 1.55
C PHE A 65 29.45 -4.75 2.39
N GLN A 66 28.76 -5.77 2.92
CA GLN A 66 27.52 -5.63 3.71
C GLN A 66 27.65 -6.19 5.13
N GLY A 67 28.87 -6.54 5.54
CA GLY A 67 29.16 -7.00 6.90
C GLY A 67 29.50 -5.85 7.84
N GLU A 68 29.75 -6.17 9.10
CA GLU A 68 30.23 -5.20 10.08
C GLU A 68 31.66 -4.74 9.80
N GLY A 69 32.01 -3.54 10.26
CA GLY A 69 33.33 -2.95 10.07
C GLY A 69 33.50 -2.29 8.70
N ALA A 70 34.75 -2.18 8.24
CA ALA A 70 35.10 -1.44 7.04
C ALA A 70 35.89 -2.30 6.06
N LYS A 71 35.56 -2.18 4.77
CA LYS A 71 36.33 -2.79 3.68
C LYS A 71 36.39 -1.81 2.49
N THR A 72 37.60 -1.45 2.09
CA THR A 72 37.86 -0.51 0.99
C THR A 72 37.74 -1.18 -0.38
N VAL A 73 36.53 -1.63 -0.72
CA VAL A 73 36.22 -2.28 -2.00
C VAL A 73 35.50 -1.31 -2.94
N LEU A 74 35.78 -1.42 -4.25
CA LEU A 74 35.06 -0.74 -5.32
C LEU A 74 34.08 -1.73 -5.96
N PRO A 75 32.81 -1.79 -5.53
CA PRO A 75 31.84 -2.72 -6.12
C PRO A 75 31.54 -2.36 -7.57
N SER A 76 31.67 -3.32 -8.46
CA SER A 76 31.32 -3.15 -9.88
C SER A 76 29.82 -3.28 -10.15
N LYS A 77 29.03 -3.74 -9.17
CA LYS A 77 27.57 -3.91 -9.26
C LYS A 77 26.91 -3.66 -7.90
N ALA A 78 25.73 -3.06 -7.95
CA ALA A 78 24.82 -2.89 -6.84
C ALA A 78 23.38 -2.95 -7.36
N GLY A 79 22.41 -3.07 -6.46
CA GLY A 79 21.00 -3.02 -6.82
C GLY A 79 20.10 -2.78 -5.62
N ALA A 80 18.83 -2.53 -5.92
CA ALA A 80 17.78 -2.36 -4.93
C ALA A 80 16.56 -3.21 -5.28
N LYS A 81 15.72 -3.53 -4.28
CA LYS A 81 14.41 -4.14 -4.46
C LYS A 81 13.36 -3.13 -4.03
N ILE A 82 12.61 -2.62 -5.01
CA ILE A 82 11.56 -1.63 -4.80
C ILE A 82 10.20 -2.31 -4.93
N SER A 83 9.26 -1.94 -4.07
CA SER A 83 7.84 -2.30 -4.20
C SER A 83 6.99 -1.05 -4.21
N MET A 84 5.80 -1.14 -4.78
CA MET A 84 4.80 -0.07 -4.72
C MET A 84 3.48 -0.68 -4.23
N ARG A 85 2.82 -0.01 -3.28
CA ARG A 85 1.41 -0.29 -2.98
C ARG A 85 0.57 0.57 -3.88
N LEU A 86 -0.34 -0.07 -4.62
CA LEU A 86 -1.22 0.60 -5.57
C LEU A 86 -2.60 0.78 -4.96
N VAL A 87 -3.24 1.89 -5.32
CA VAL A 87 -4.60 2.24 -4.91
C VAL A 87 -5.53 2.21 -6.13
N PRO A 88 -6.86 2.24 -5.95
CA PRO A 88 -7.81 2.14 -7.06
C PRO A 88 -7.48 3.06 -8.24
N ASN A 89 -7.81 2.60 -9.44
CA ASN A 89 -7.53 3.23 -10.74
C ASN A 89 -6.07 3.28 -11.19
N GLN A 90 -5.11 2.91 -10.33
CA GLN A 90 -3.73 2.75 -10.77
C GLN A 90 -3.52 1.42 -11.51
N ALA A 91 -2.89 1.49 -12.69
CA ALA A 91 -2.51 0.32 -13.48
C ALA A 91 -1.05 -0.07 -13.18
N PRO A 92 -0.77 -1.32 -12.76
CA PRO A 92 0.60 -1.78 -12.46
C PRO A 92 1.59 -1.53 -13.59
N ASP A 93 1.22 -1.90 -14.83
CA ASP A 93 2.11 -1.77 -15.99
C ASP A 93 2.43 -0.30 -16.32
N LYS A 94 1.47 0.61 -16.12
CA LYS A 94 1.68 2.06 -16.28
C LYS A 94 2.70 2.56 -15.25
N LEU A 95 2.54 2.18 -13.98
CA LEU A 95 3.43 2.63 -12.91
C LEU A 95 4.82 2.01 -12.99
N GLU A 96 4.94 0.74 -13.40
CA GLU A 96 6.23 0.11 -13.68
C GLU A 96 6.99 0.88 -14.78
N LYS A 97 6.28 1.26 -15.84
CA LYS A 97 6.87 2.07 -16.91
C LYS A 97 7.30 3.45 -16.42
N LEU A 98 6.44 4.18 -15.71
CA LEU A 98 6.76 5.50 -15.16
C LEU A 98 7.97 5.45 -14.22
N PHE A 99 8.05 4.42 -13.37
CA PHE A 99 9.21 4.20 -12.51
C PHE A 99 10.47 3.90 -13.31
N SER A 100 10.38 2.98 -14.27
CA SER A 100 11.52 2.59 -15.09
C SER A 100 12.09 3.78 -15.86
N ASP A 101 11.23 4.55 -16.52
CA ASP A 101 11.59 5.76 -17.26
C ASP A 101 12.25 6.79 -16.34
N PHE A 102 11.71 6.99 -15.12
CA PHE A 102 12.31 7.87 -14.14
C PHE A 102 13.72 7.41 -13.74
N VAL A 103 13.89 6.12 -13.44
CA VAL A 103 15.21 5.56 -13.08
C VAL A 103 16.21 5.74 -14.22
N TYR A 104 15.82 5.49 -15.47
CA TYR A 104 16.69 5.71 -16.62
C TYR A 104 17.03 7.19 -16.84
N LYS A 105 16.08 8.09 -16.58
CA LYS A 105 16.28 9.54 -16.70
C LYS A 105 17.29 10.07 -15.69
N VAL A 106 17.25 9.59 -14.44
CA VAL A 106 18.14 10.08 -13.36
C VAL A 106 19.48 9.36 -13.31
N ALA A 107 19.62 8.21 -13.97
CA ALA A 107 20.85 7.45 -14.01
C ALA A 107 21.98 8.23 -14.72
N PRO A 108 23.17 8.37 -14.11
CA PRO A 108 24.29 9.02 -14.77
C PRO A 108 24.81 8.16 -15.92
N LYS A 109 25.37 8.79 -16.96
CA LYS A 109 25.92 8.08 -18.14
C LYS A 109 27.08 7.12 -17.80
N SER A 110 27.70 7.27 -16.64
CA SER A 110 28.80 6.44 -16.16
C SER A 110 28.36 5.06 -15.64
N VAL A 111 27.07 4.80 -15.46
CA VAL A 111 26.55 3.52 -14.97
C VAL A 111 25.60 2.88 -15.97
N LYS A 112 25.52 1.54 -15.92
CA LYS A 112 24.53 0.77 -16.66
C LYS A 112 23.40 0.39 -15.71
N VAL A 113 22.17 0.77 -16.05
CA VAL A 113 20.99 0.45 -15.24
C VAL A 113 20.10 -0.52 -15.98
N LYS A 114 19.56 -1.50 -15.25
CA LYS A 114 18.52 -2.41 -15.71
C LYS A 114 17.44 -2.46 -14.64
N VAL A 115 16.21 -2.09 -15.01
CA VAL A 115 15.02 -2.30 -14.19
C VAL A 115 14.40 -3.63 -14.62
N ILE A 116 13.93 -4.41 -13.64
CA ILE A 116 13.31 -5.72 -13.87
C ILE A 116 11.98 -5.71 -13.10
N GLY A 117 10.88 -5.78 -13.84
CA GLY A 117 9.53 -5.94 -13.31
C GLY A 117 9.34 -7.25 -12.55
N GLY A 118 8.31 -7.27 -11.70
CA GLY A 118 8.04 -8.37 -10.78
C GLY A 118 6.55 -8.69 -10.66
N HIS A 119 6.04 -8.64 -9.43
CA HIS A 119 4.65 -8.98 -9.13
C HIS A 119 3.70 -7.82 -9.44
N ASN A 120 2.68 -8.07 -10.26
CA ASN A 120 1.69 -7.07 -10.69
C ASN A 120 0.32 -7.37 -10.06
N GLY A 121 0.18 -7.04 -8.77
CA GLY A 121 -1.10 -7.11 -8.07
C GLY A 121 -1.98 -5.91 -8.38
N LYS A 122 -3.19 -6.14 -8.89
CA LYS A 122 -4.18 -5.07 -9.06
C LYS A 122 -4.79 -4.67 -7.71
N PRO A 123 -5.16 -3.39 -7.50
CA PRO A 123 -5.95 -2.98 -6.34
C PRO A 123 -7.37 -3.57 -6.41
N ALA A 124 -7.97 -3.84 -5.26
CA ALA A 124 -9.36 -4.30 -5.16
C ALA A 124 -10.15 -3.47 -4.16
N VAL A 125 -11.36 -3.07 -4.54
CA VAL A 125 -12.31 -2.37 -3.65
C VAL A 125 -13.71 -2.92 -3.89
N THR A 126 -14.40 -3.24 -2.81
CA THR A 126 -15.82 -3.62 -2.83
C THR A 126 -16.66 -2.41 -2.39
N PRO A 127 -17.67 -2.00 -3.17
CA PRO A 127 -18.55 -0.88 -2.81
C PRO A 127 -19.28 -1.11 -1.48
N ILE A 128 -19.24 -0.10 -0.60
CA ILE A 128 -19.81 -0.16 0.76
C ILE A 128 -21.34 -0.26 0.77
N ASP A 129 -22.00 0.12 -0.31
CA ASP A 129 -23.45 0.10 -0.48
C ASP A 129 -23.96 -1.20 -1.14
N SER A 130 -23.06 -2.14 -1.41
CA SER A 130 -23.43 -3.41 -2.04
C SER A 130 -24.31 -4.28 -1.13
N PRO A 131 -25.25 -5.07 -1.70
CA PRO A 131 -26.11 -5.96 -0.91
C PRO A 131 -25.34 -6.92 0.00
N ALA A 132 -24.18 -7.41 -0.45
CA ALA A 132 -23.32 -8.30 0.32
C ALA A 132 -22.70 -7.60 1.54
N ILE A 133 -22.30 -6.33 1.41
CA ILE A 133 -21.79 -5.54 2.53
C ILE A 133 -22.91 -5.25 3.53
N ASN A 134 -24.10 -4.87 3.07
CA ASN A 134 -25.24 -4.62 3.96
C ASN A 134 -25.60 -5.87 4.79
N ALA A 135 -25.63 -7.05 4.15
CA ALA A 135 -25.86 -8.31 4.85
C ALA A 135 -24.76 -8.62 5.90
N ALA A 136 -23.50 -8.32 5.57
CA ALA A 136 -22.39 -8.48 6.51
C ALA A 136 -22.50 -7.53 7.70
N VAL A 137 -22.90 -6.28 7.48
CA VAL A 137 -23.13 -5.28 8.54
C VAL A 137 -24.20 -5.77 9.51
N GLU A 138 -25.33 -6.23 9.01
CA GLU A 138 -26.40 -6.77 9.84
C GLU A 138 -25.95 -7.99 10.66
N ALA A 139 -25.21 -8.91 10.03
CA ALA A 139 -24.68 -10.09 10.70
C ALA A 139 -23.69 -9.73 11.83
N LEU A 140 -22.76 -8.82 11.58
CA LEU A 140 -21.79 -8.35 12.58
C LEU A 140 -22.48 -7.61 13.72
N LYS A 141 -23.44 -6.73 13.41
CA LYS A 141 -24.22 -6.02 14.43
C LYS A 141 -24.98 -6.97 15.34
N LYS A 142 -25.59 -8.01 14.75
CA LYS A 142 -26.30 -9.05 15.51
C LYS A 142 -25.34 -9.88 16.37
N GLY A 143 -24.15 -10.21 15.86
CA GLY A 143 -23.18 -11.04 16.56
C GLY A 143 -22.42 -10.34 17.68
N PHE A 144 -22.04 -9.07 17.47
CA PHE A 144 -21.15 -8.32 18.37
C PHE A 144 -21.86 -7.18 19.13
N GLY A 145 -23.14 -6.92 18.83
CA GLY A 145 -23.94 -5.89 19.50
C GLY A 145 -23.52 -4.45 19.21
N LYS A 146 -22.64 -4.23 18.22
CA LYS A 146 -22.12 -2.93 17.80
C LYS A 146 -22.09 -2.83 16.29
N ASP A 147 -22.29 -1.63 15.77
CA ASP A 147 -22.10 -1.38 14.34
C ASP A 147 -20.61 -1.60 13.97
N PRO A 148 -20.34 -2.32 12.87
CA PRO A 148 -18.98 -2.49 12.38
C PRO A 148 -18.47 -1.18 11.77
N VAL A 149 -17.14 -1.04 11.73
CA VAL A 149 -16.49 0.09 11.08
C VAL A 149 -15.92 -0.37 9.74
N PHE A 150 -16.09 0.46 8.71
CA PHE A 150 -15.51 0.19 7.40
C PHE A 150 -14.03 0.59 7.38
N MET A 151 -13.19 -0.33 6.93
CA MET A 151 -11.77 -0.10 6.74
C MET A 151 -11.31 -0.61 5.37
N LYS A 152 -10.20 -0.07 4.88
CA LYS A 152 -9.39 -0.68 3.81
C LYS A 152 -8.14 -1.27 4.46
N GLU A 153 -7.32 -1.96 3.68
CA GLU A 153 -6.05 -2.53 4.15
C GLU A 153 -4.96 -2.24 3.12
N GLY A 154 -3.76 -1.86 3.59
CA GLY A 154 -2.59 -1.64 2.72
C GLY A 154 -1.92 -2.94 2.23
N GLY A 155 -2.42 -4.09 2.70
CA GLY A 155 -2.00 -5.42 2.27
C GLY A 155 -2.41 -5.73 0.83
N SER A 156 -2.02 -6.91 0.34
CA SER A 156 -2.46 -7.37 -0.98
C SER A 156 -2.85 -8.84 -0.91
N ILE A 157 -4.08 -9.14 -1.31
CA ILE A 157 -4.63 -10.49 -1.45
C ILE A 157 -5.01 -10.67 -2.93
N PRO A 158 -4.07 -11.13 -3.80
CA PRO A 158 -4.29 -11.18 -5.25
C PRO A 158 -5.56 -11.94 -5.67
N LEU A 159 -5.95 -12.95 -4.90
CA LEU A 159 -7.12 -13.78 -5.15
C LEU A 159 -8.44 -12.98 -5.20
N VAL A 160 -8.53 -11.86 -4.47
CA VAL A 160 -9.72 -10.98 -4.49
C VAL A 160 -9.96 -10.44 -5.91
N THR A 161 -8.89 -9.98 -6.58
CA THR A 161 -9.01 -9.49 -7.96
C THR A 161 -9.33 -10.61 -8.93
N THR A 162 -8.80 -11.82 -8.71
CA THR A 162 -9.12 -12.98 -9.53
C THR A 162 -10.60 -13.35 -9.47
N PHE A 163 -11.23 -13.32 -8.29
CA PHE A 163 -12.68 -13.58 -8.19
C PHE A 163 -13.49 -12.56 -8.97
N LYS A 164 -13.09 -11.28 -8.94
CA LYS A 164 -13.75 -10.24 -9.70
C LYS A 164 -13.59 -10.43 -11.20
N ASP A 165 -12.37 -10.70 -11.67
CA ASP A 165 -12.04 -10.84 -13.09
C ASP A 165 -12.65 -12.12 -13.69
N VAL A 166 -12.66 -13.23 -12.95
CA VAL A 166 -13.13 -14.54 -13.46
C VAL A 166 -14.63 -14.76 -13.24
N LEU A 167 -15.17 -14.37 -12.09
CA LEU A 167 -16.57 -14.65 -11.72
C LEU A 167 -17.48 -13.42 -11.77
N GLY A 168 -16.93 -12.21 -11.97
CA GLY A 168 -17.68 -10.96 -11.87
C GLY A 168 -18.11 -10.59 -10.44
N ALA A 169 -17.77 -11.43 -9.46
CA ALA A 169 -18.24 -11.33 -8.09
C ALA A 169 -17.39 -10.37 -7.26
N ASN A 170 -18.06 -9.54 -6.44
CA ASN A 170 -17.37 -8.76 -5.41
C ASN A 170 -17.04 -9.67 -4.22
N THR A 171 -15.91 -9.42 -3.56
CA THR A 171 -15.51 -10.15 -2.35
C THR A 171 -15.71 -9.28 -1.12
N VAL A 172 -16.38 -9.83 -0.10
CA VAL A 172 -16.44 -9.20 1.23
C VAL A 172 -15.36 -9.81 2.11
N LEU A 173 -14.47 -8.98 2.64
CA LEU A 173 -13.44 -9.39 3.59
C LEU A 173 -13.92 -9.08 5.00
N LEU A 174 -13.97 -10.10 5.86
CA LEU A 174 -14.33 -9.98 7.27
C LEU A 174 -13.11 -10.29 8.13
N GLY A 175 -12.53 -9.25 8.71
CA GLY A 175 -11.39 -9.38 9.63
C GLY A 175 -11.88 -9.74 11.03
N PHE A 176 -11.34 -10.83 11.58
CA PHE A 176 -11.53 -11.23 12.98
C PHE A 176 -10.24 -11.17 13.79
N GLY A 177 -9.11 -10.87 13.14
CA GLY A 177 -7.83 -10.67 13.82
C GLY A 177 -7.85 -9.36 14.60
N LEU A 178 -7.36 -9.41 15.83
CA LEU A 178 -6.99 -8.19 16.55
C LEU A 178 -5.70 -7.65 15.94
N THR A 179 -5.57 -6.34 15.82
CA THR A 179 -4.30 -5.73 15.41
C THR A 179 -3.29 -5.94 16.54
N ASP A 180 -2.28 -6.76 16.27
CA ASP A 180 -1.12 -6.97 17.17
C ASP A 180 -0.18 -5.76 17.11
N THR A 181 -0.67 -4.57 17.51
CA THR A 181 0.12 -3.37 17.87
C THR A 181 -0.81 -2.33 18.47
#